data_AF-A0A5E4K913-F1
#
_entry.id   AF-A0A5E4K913-F1
#
_cell.length_a   1.000
_cell.length_b   1.000
_cell.length_c   1.000
_cell.angle_alpha   90.00
_cell.angle_beta   90.00
_cell.angle_gamma   90.00
#
_symmetry.space_group_name_H-M   'P 1'
#
loop_
_entity.id
_entity.type
_entity.pdbx_description
1 polymer ?
#
loop_
_entity_poly.entity_id
_entity_poly.type
_entity_poly.pdbx_seq_one_letter_code
_entity_poly.pdbx_strand_id
1 'polypeptide(L)'
;MKEPIERVTIAPCMGIGQTVAGVTRLAAYIVNEELLPDQTILLCIPALISGVIEDIDMAEVYPTIVIDGCSEKCGSHICHFCGIKPAARIYVPEIIHETRLSPGHTRQELEESGKELARVVAERVAIIAKGILNDPEYDFKVQKVNMHGFTHDPEIEKTLDYDGYDGFYKPKSMPEINLKEDEKHVAKVLCR
;
A
#
# COMPACT_ATOMS: atom_id res chain seq x y z
N MET A 1 22.05 16.76 4.87
CA MET A 1 20.89 16.42 4.03
C MET A 1 20.81 14.92 4.02
N LYS A 2 19.62 14.34 4.19
CA LYS A 2 19.43 12.89 4.13
C LYS A 2 19.48 12.44 2.67
N GLU A 3 19.85 11.19 2.43
CA GLU A 3 19.78 10.62 1.09
C GLU A 3 18.30 10.60 0.65
N PRO A 4 17.99 11.03 -0.58
CA PRO A 4 16.62 11.05 -1.08
C PRO A 4 16.10 9.61 -1.22
N ILE A 5 14.80 9.42 -1.00
CA ILE A 5 14.14 8.15 -1.28
C ILE A 5 14.10 7.96 -2.80
N GLU A 6 14.84 6.98 -3.31
CA GLU A 6 14.89 6.71 -4.76
C GLU A 6 13.57 6.13 -5.27
N ARG A 7 12.99 5.19 -4.51
CA ARG A 7 11.78 4.45 -4.89
C ARG A 7 10.88 4.12 -3.71
N VAL A 8 9.61 3.89 -3.99
CA VAL A 8 8.61 3.39 -3.04
C VAL A 8 8.11 2.03 -3.50
N THR A 9 8.09 1.08 -2.57
CA THR A 9 7.61 -0.28 -2.81
C THR A 9 6.08 -0.34 -2.64
N ILE A 10 5.39 -1.03 -3.55
CA ILE A 10 3.94 -1.22 -3.50
C ILE A 10 3.63 -2.70 -3.29
N ALA A 11 2.96 -3.00 -2.18
CA ALA A 11 2.59 -4.36 -1.80
C ALA A 11 1.05 -4.54 -1.89
N PRO A 12 0.52 -4.98 -3.05
CA PRO A 12 -0.90 -5.32 -3.14
C PRO A 12 -1.20 -6.61 -2.38
N CYS A 13 -2.29 -6.64 -1.61
CA CYS A 13 -2.68 -7.88 -0.93
C CYS A 13 -2.98 -9.01 -1.93
N MET A 14 -2.77 -10.25 -1.49
CA MET A 14 -2.97 -11.43 -2.34
C MET A 14 -4.44 -11.69 -2.71
N GLY A 15 -5.38 -11.19 -1.90
CA GLY A 15 -6.82 -11.33 -2.11
C GLY A 15 -7.29 -12.78 -2.33
N ILE A 16 -6.67 -13.74 -1.62
CA ILE A 16 -7.07 -15.15 -1.68
C ILE A 16 -8.56 -15.22 -1.36
N GLY A 17 -9.37 -15.73 -2.28
CA GLY A 17 -10.79 -15.83 -2.01
C GLY A 17 -11.66 -14.66 -2.51
N GLN A 18 -11.08 -13.53 -2.97
CA GLN A 18 -11.84 -12.28 -3.11
C GLN A 18 -11.74 -11.60 -4.48
N THR A 19 -12.81 -10.94 -4.94
CA THR A 19 -12.87 -10.13 -6.18
C THR A 19 -11.96 -8.91 -6.11
N VAL A 20 -11.79 -8.34 -4.91
CA VAL A 20 -10.89 -7.21 -4.66
C VAL A 20 -9.41 -7.50 -4.96
N ALA A 21 -9.01 -8.77 -5.09
CA ALA A 21 -7.64 -9.15 -5.46
C ALA A 21 -7.22 -8.57 -6.83
N GLY A 22 -8.15 -8.54 -7.79
CA GLY A 22 -7.91 -7.94 -9.09
C GLY A 22 -7.68 -6.44 -8.94
N VAL A 23 -8.53 -5.78 -8.16
CA VAL A 23 -8.48 -4.33 -7.92
C VAL A 23 -7.14 -3.91 -7.33
N THR A 24 -6.66 -4.59 -6.28
CA THR A 24 -5.39 -4.22 -5.62
C THR A 24 -4.19 -4.41 -6.56
N ARG A 25 -4.16 -5.51 -7.32
CA ARG A 25 -3.07 -5.78 -8.28
C ARG A 25 -3.09 -4.80 -9.43
N LEU A 26 -4.24 -4.57 -10.06
CA LEU A 26 -4.37 -3.60 -11.14
C LEU A 26 -4.02 -2.19 -10.66
N ALA A 27 -4.42 -1.81 -9.46
CA ALA A 27 -4.04 -0.53 -8.88
C ALA A 27 -2.51 -0.41 -8.75
N ALA A 28 -1.83 -1.45 -8.27
CA ALA A 28 -0.37 -1.46 -8.18
C ALA A 28 0.30 -1.33 -9.55
N TYR A 29 -0.20 -2.05 -10.58
CA TYR A 29 0.29 -1.91 -11.96
C TYR A 29 0.08 -0.50 -12.51
N ILE A 30 -1.10 0.10 -12.32
CA ILE A 30 -1.38 1.48 -12.76
C ILE A 30 -0.39 2.45 -12.12
N VAL A 31 -0.09 2.31 -10.82
CA VAL A 31 0.91 3.18 -10.18
C VAL A 31 2.28 2.98 -10.82
N ASN A 32 2.72 1.73 -10.96
CA ASN A 32 4.07 1.38 -11.39
C ASN A 32 4.34 1.65 -12.87
N GLU A 33 3.32 1.52 -13.73
CA GLU A 33 3.48 1.61 -15.18
C GLU A 33 3.00 2.95 -15.74
N GLU A 34 2.02 3.61 -15.10
CA GLU A 34 1.40 4.83 -15.63
C GLU A 34 1.65 6.07 -14.78
N LEU A 35 1.43 6.00 -13.46
CA LEU A 35 1.42 7.20 -12.61
C LEU A 35 2.80 7.61 -12.10
N LEU A 36 3.64 6.62 -11.77
CA LEU A 36 4.97 6.78 -11.16
C LEU A 36 5.97 5.77 -11.74
N PRO A 37 6.15 5.73 -13.07
CA PRO A 37 7.14 4.87 -13.70
C PRO A 37 8.54 5.18 -13.17
N ASP A 38 9.35 4.13 -12.98
CA ASP A 38 10.73 4.17 -12.47
C ASP A 38 10.91 4.67 -11.01
N GLN A 39 9.87 5.24 -10.40
CA GLN A 39 9.84 5.75 -9.03
C GLN A 39 9.17 4.80 -8.04
N THR A 40 8.55 3.73 -8.53
CA THR A 40 7.92 2.70 -7.70
C THR A 40 8.37 1.30 -8.12
N ILE A 41 8.22 0.34 -7.20
CA ILE A 41 8.54 -1.07 -7.44
C ILE A 41 7.39 -1.93 -6.92
N LEU A 42 7.03 -2.98 -7.65
CA LEU A 42 6.03 -3.96 -7.20
C LEU A 42 6.68 -5.01 -6.30
N LEU A 43 6.15 -5.16 -5.08
CA LEU A 43 6.54 -6.23 -4.16
C LEU A 43 5.60 -7.42 -4.29
N CYS A 44 6.17 -8.59 -4.53
CA CYS A 44 5.42 -9.83 -4.56
C CYS A 44 5.41 -10.45 -3.16
N ILE A 45 4.28 -10.30 -2.45
CA ILE A 45 4.09 -10.89 -1.12
C ILE A 45 4.44 -12.40 -1.07
N PRO A 46 3.99 -13.27 -2.01
CA PRO A 46 4.43 -14.67 -2.07
C PRO A 46 5.94 -14.85 -2.18
N ALA A 47 6.62 -14.02 -2.96
CA ALA A 47 8.07 -14.11 -3.16
C ALA A 47 8.82 -13.68 -1.90
N LEU A 48 8.38 -12.58 -1.26
CA LEU A 48 8.91 -12.12 0.03
C LEU A 48 8.84 -13.23 1.09
N ILE A 49 7.67 -13.85 1.29
CA ILE A 49 7.52 -14.93 2.29
C ILE A 49 8.27 -16.21 1.91
N SER A 50 8.57 -16.40 0.62
CA SER A 50 9.37 -17.53 0.13
C SER A 50 10.88 -17.28 0.26
N GLY A 51 11.28 -16.09 0.71
CA GLY A 51 12.69 -15.72 0.88
C GLY A 51 13.41 -15.35 -0.42
N VAL A 52 12.67 -14.90 -1.44
CA VAL A 52 13.27 -14.38 -2.67
C VAL A 52 14.06 -13.12 -2.35
N ILE A 53 15.35 -13.12 -2.69
CA ILE A 53 16.30 -12.10 -2.22
C ILE A 53 15.93 -10.72 -2.74
N GLU A 54 15.47 -10.64 -3.99
CA GLU A 54 15.07 -9.39 -4.62
C GLU A 54 13.91 -8.72 -3.86
N ASP A 55 12.88 -9.46 -3.48
CA ASP A 55 11.74 -8.94 -2.70
C ASP A 55 12.13 -8.59 -1.25
N ILE A 56 13.05 -9.34 -0.65
CA ILE A 56 13.61 -8.99 0.67
C ILE A 56 14.32 -7.64 0.59
N ASP A 57 15.23 -7.48 -0.35
CA ASP A 57 16.01 -6.26 -0.51
C ASP A 57 15.10 -5.04 -0.75
N MET A 58 14.06 -5.20 -1.59
CA MET A 58 13.06 -4.15 -1.84
C MET A 58 12.29 -3.75 -0.56
N ALA A 59 11.91 -4.73 0.27
CA ALA A 59 11.15 -4.49 1.50
C ALA A 59 12.01 -3.89 2.62
N GLU A 60 13.31 -4.20 2.64
CA GLU A 60 14.27 -3.65 3.60
C GLU A 60 14.71 -2.22 3.27
N VAL A 61 15.01 -1.95 1.99
CA VAL A 61 15.67 -0.72 1.55
C VAL A 61 14.69 0.42 1.27
N TYR A 62 13.49 0.11 0.78
CA TYR A 62 12.53 1.12 0.35
C TYR A 62 11.27 1.16 1.25
N PRO A 63 10.69 2.36 1.48
CA PRO A 63 9.40 2.49 2.14
C PRO A 63 8.34 1.68 1.40
N THR A 64 7.54 0.90 2.13
CA THR A 64 6.52 0.02 1.53
C THR A 64 5.11 0.56 1.81
N ILE A 65 4.34 0.83 0.76
CA ILE A 65 2.90 1.10 0.84
C ILE A 65 2.16 -0.21 0.61
N VAL A 66 1.33 -0.61 1.59
CA VAL A 66 0.50 -1.82 1.49
C VAL A 66 -0.92 -1.47 1.06
N ILE A 67 -1.50 -2.27 0.16
CA ILE A 67 -2.89 -2.12 -0.29
C ILE A 67 -3.71 -3.31 0.22
N ASP A 68 -4.46 -3.08 1.29
CA ASP A 68 -5.37 -4.09 1.86
C ASP A 68 -6.76 -4.00 1.23
N GLY A 69 -7.12 -5.08 0.54
CA GLY A 69 -8.37 -5.17 -0.22
C GLY A 69 -9.61 -5.48 0.61
N CYS A 70 -9.46 -6.12 1.78
CA CYS A 70 -10.58 -6.58 2.59
C CYS A 70 -10.27 -6.54 4.10
N SER A 71 -11.27 -6.87 4.92
CA SER A 71 -11.17 -6.89 6.38
C SER A 71 -10.10 -7.84 6.93
N GLU A 72 -9.71 -8.85 6.15
CA GLU A 72 -8.65 -9.79 6.53
C GLU A 72 -7.26 -9.16 6.54
N LYS A 73 -7.06 -8.00 5.89
CA LYS A 73 -5.83 -7.19 5.95
C LYS A 73 -4.54 -7.99 5.74
N CYS A 74 -4.58 -8.97 4.84
CA CYS A 74 -3.51 -9.95 4.69
C CYS A 74 -2.16 -9.29 4.33
N GLY A 75 -2.18 -8.15 3.65
CA GLY A 75 -0.96 -7.40 3.36
C GLY A 75 -0.30 -6.90 4.65
N SER A 76 -1.05 -6.17 5.47
CA SER A 76 -0.56 -5.70 6.77
C SER A 76 -0.09 -6.84 7.68
N HIS A 77 -0.81 -7.96 7.74
CA HIS A 77 -0.37 -9.12 8.53
C HIS A 77 0.95 -9.70 8.04
N ILE A 78 1.12 -9.84 6.73
CA ILE A 78 2.35 -10.42 6.18
C ILE A 78 3.53 -9.46 6.36
N CYS A 79 3.33 -8.16 6.17
CA CYS A 79 4.37 -7.17 6.52
C CYS A 79 4.80 -7.34 7.98
N HIS A 80 3.84 -7.40 8.92
CA HIS A 80 4.14 -7.61 10.32
C HIS A 80 4.86 -8.95 10.60
N PHE A 81 4.38 -10.04 10.00
CA PHE A 81 5.01 -11.36 10.08
C PHE A 81 6.46 -11.35 9.56
N CYS A 82 6.73 -10.61 8.49
CA CYS A 82 8.07 -10.42 7.93
C CYS A 82 8.91 -9.41 8.74
N GLY A 83 8.41 -8.85 9.85
CA GLY A 83 9.13 -7.84 10.63
C GLY A 83 9.21 -6.47 9.96
N ILE A 84 8.46 -6.26 8.88
CA ILE A 84 8.42 -5.02 8.11
C ILE A 84 7.22 -4.19 8.54
N LYS A 85 7.46 -2.91 8.81
CA LYS A 85 6.41 -1.92 9.02
C LYS A 85 6.10 -1.23 7.70
N PRO A 86 4.83 -1.17 7.28
CA PRO A 86 4.45 -0.37 6.11
C PRO A 86 4.68 1.13 6.38
N ALA A 87 5.16 1.87 5.39
CA ALA A 87 5.20 3.33 5.41
C ALA A 87 3.79 3.93 5.39
N ALA A 88 2.87 3.29 4.66
CA ALA A 88 1.45 3.62 4.68
C ALA A 88 0.61 2.38 4.33
N ARG A 89 -0.67 2.40 4.70
CA ARG A 89 -1.69 1.44 4.28
C ARG A 89 -2.83 2.14 3.59
N ILE A 90 -3.21 1.60 2.43
CA ILE A 90 -4.47 1.88 1.76
C ILE A 90 -5.48 0.79 2.11
N TYR A 91 -6.68 1.18 2.50
CA TYR A 91 -7.76 0.26 2.84
C TYR A 91 -8.91 0.40 1.83
N VAL A 92 -8.97 -0.53 0.87
CA VAL A 92 -9.93 -0.48 -0.25
C VAL A 92 -11.41 -0.47 0.19
N PRO A 93 -11.84 -1.15 1.27
CA PRO A 93 -13.23 -1.09 1.71
C PRO A 93 -13.74 0.33 2.04
N GLU A 94 -12.88 1.23 2.51
CA GLU A 94 -13.25 2.64 2.70
C GLU A 94 -13.46 3.36 1.37
N ILE A 95 -12.60 3.08 0.39
CA ILE A 95 -12.71 3.64 -0.96
C ILE A 95 -14.02 3.18 -1.63
N ILE A 96 -14.38 1.91 -1.47
CA ILE A 96 -15.67 1.37 -1.93
C ILE A 96 -16.83 2.11 -1.26
N HIS A 97 -16.74 2.36 0.05
CA HIS A 97 -17.78 3.08 0.78
C HIS A 97 -17.91 4.54 0.31
N GLU A 98 -16.79 5.21 0.07
CA GLU A 98 -16.71 6.60 -0.40
C GLU A 98 -17.23 6.77 -1.82
N THR A 99 -16.81 5.91 -2.75
CA THR A 99 -17.08 6.02 -4.20
C THR A 99 -18.32 5.28 -4.67
N ARG A 100 -18.79 4.31 -3.87
CA ARG A 100 -19.84 3.33 -4.25
C ARG A 100 -19.47 2.42 -5.43
N LEU A 101 -18.21 2.41 -5.85
CA LEU A 101 -17.72 1.50 -6.90
C LEU A 101 -17.64 0.06 -6.37
N SER A 102 -17.88 -0.90 -7.26
CA SER A 102 -17.84 -2.32 -6.94
C SER A 102 -16.54 -2.94 -7.45
N PRO A 103 -15.90 -3.86 -6.69
CA PRO A 103 -14.79 -4.66 -7.21
C PRO A 103 -15.20 -5.66 -8.30
N GLY A 104 -16.49 -5.72 -8.65
CA GLY A 104 -17.05 -6.67 -9.62
C GLY A 104 -17.46 -8.00 -8.98
N HIS A 105 -18.01 -8.89 -9.80
CA HIS A 105 -18.62 -10.14 -9.34
C HIS A 105 -17.70 -11.35 -9.47
N THR A 106 -16.72 -11.30 -10.36
CA THR A 106 -15.80 -12.40 -10.62
C THR A 106 -14.34 -11.98 -10.39
N ARG A 107 -13.46 -12.98 -10.25
CA ARG A 107 -12.02 -12.75 -10.12
C ARG A 107 -11.25 -12.83 -11.43
N GLN A 108 -11.84 -13.47 -12.43
CA GLN A 108 -11.16 -13.79 -13.68
C GLN A 108 -10.99 -12.54 -14.53
N GLU A 109 -11.98 -11.66 -14.51
CA GLU A 109 -11.98 -10.41 -15.25
C GLU A 109 -12.56 -9.30 -14.39
N LEU A 110 -11.85 -8.18 -14.32
CA LEU A 110 -12.36 -6.96 -13.70
C LEU A 110 -13.34 -6.30 -14.66
N GLU A 111 -14.58 -6.18 -14.21
CA GLU A 111 -15.59 -5.33 -14.84
C GLU A 111 -15.15 -3.85 -14.81
N GLU A 112 -15.79 -3.00 -15.62
CA GLU A 112 -15.44 -1.58 -15.70
C GLU A 112 -15.47 -0.88 -14.33
N SER A 113 -16.46 -1.18 -13.47
CA SER A 113 -16.50 -0.63 -12.11
C SER A 113 -15.29 -1.04 -11.27
N GLY A 114 -14.79 -2.27 -11.45
CA GLY A 114 -13.59 -2.74 -10.76
C GLY A 114 -12.31 -2.09 -11.28
N LYS A 115 -12.23 -1.81 -12.58
CA LYS A 115 -11.13 -1.04 -13.19
C LYS A 115 -11.13 0.40 -12.71
N GLU A 116 -12.30 1.04 -12.65
CA GLU A 116 -12.47 2.39 -12.10
C GLU A 116 -12.06 2.45 -10.63
N LEU A 117 -12.50 1.47 -9.83
CA LEU A 117 -12.07 1.36 -8.43
C LEU A 117 -10.56 1.19 -8.31
N ALA A 118 -9.94 0.37 -9.16
CA ALA A 118 -8.49 0.18 -9.19
C ALA A 118 -7.76 1.49 -9.52
N ARG A 119 -8.31 2.31 -10.44
CA ARG A 119 -7.76 3.63 -10.77
C ARG A 119 -7.81 4.58 -9.58
N VAL A 120 -8.93 4.65 -8.87
CA VAL A 120 -9.05 5.47 -7.65
C VAL A 120 -8.05 5.02 -6.57
N VAL A 121 -7.91 3.70 -6.37
CA VAL A 121 -6.90 3.14 -5.45
C VAL A 121 -5.50 3.55 -5.88
N ALA A 122 -5.18 3.46 -7.17
CA ALA A 122 -3.87 3.81 -7.72
C ALA A 122 -3.54 5.30 -7.51
N GLU A 123 -4.46 6.20 -7.81
CA GLU A 123 -4.26 7.65 -7.64
C GLU A 123 -4.02 8.01 -6.16
N ARG A 124 -4.73 7.36 -5.25
CA ARG A 124 -4.52 7.49 -3.80
C ARG A 124 -3.13 7.01 -3.37
N VAL A 125 -2.68 5.85 -3.86
CA VAL A 125 -1.30 5.37 -3.63
C VAL A 125 -0.28 6.36 -4.19
N ALA A 126 -0.50 6.89 -5.39
CA ALA A 126 0.43 7.78 -6.06
C ALA A 126 0.61 9.11 -5.31
N ILE A 127 -0.46 9.68 -4.74
CA ILE A 127 -0.39 10.88 -3.89
C ILE A 127 0.53 10.64 -2.68
N ILE A 128 0.35 9.51 -1.99
CA ILE A 128 1.15 9.17 -0.81
C ILE A 128 2.60 8.88 -1.18
N ALA A 129 2.83 8.11 -2.24
CA ALA A 129 4.16 7.81 -2.75
C ALA A 129 4.90 9.09 -3.14
N LYS A 130 4.23 10.06 -3.78
CA LYS A 130 4.80 11.39 -4.07
C LYS A 130 5.16 12.16 -2.80
N GLY A 131 4.35 12.07 -1.74
CA GLY A 131 4.66 12.66 -0.45
C GLY A 131 5.93 12.10 0.18
N ILE A 132 6.21 10.80 -0.02
CA ILE A 132 7.44 10.15 0.43
C ILE A 132 8.63 10.52 -0.46
N LEU A 133 8.47 10.43 -1.78
CA LEU A 133 9.54 10.62 -2.77
C LEU A 133 10.05 12.07 -2.84
N ASN A 134 9.14 13.04 -2.69
CA ASN A 134 9.47 14.46 -2.89
C ASN A 134 9.85 15.18 -1.59
N ASP A 135 9.77 14.51 -0.43
CA ASP A 135 10.12 15.11 0.86
C ASP A 135 11.60 14.86 1.17
N PRO A 136 12.48 15.89 1.09
CA PRO A 136 13.90 15.75 1.36
C PRO A 136 14.22 15.44 2.83
N GLU A 137 13.24 15.59 3.74
CA GLU A 137 13.38 15.30 5.16
C GLU A 137 12.81 13.93 5.54
N TYR A 138 12.17 13.21 4.60
CA TYR A 138 11.61 11.88 4.84
C TYR A 138 12.71 10.87 5.17
N ASP A 139 12.77 10.46 6.43
CA ASP A 139 13.90 9.70 6.98
C ASP A 139 13.56 8.24 7.18
N PHE A 140 13.41 7.53 6.07
CA PHE A 140 13.20 6.10 6.14
C PHE A 140 14.45 5.40 6.69
N LYS A 141 14.28 4.64 7.76
CA LYS A 141 15.32 3.74 8.26
C LYS A 141 15.12 2.38 7.62
N VAL A 142 16.18 1.89 6.98
CA VAL A 142 16.21 0.54 6.42
C VAL A 142 15.76 -0.46 7.48
N GLN A 143 14.90 -1.36 7.05
CA GLN A 143 14.32 -2.38 7.91
C GLN A 143 15.08 -3.69 7.72
N LYS A 144 14.79 -4.68 8.56
CA LYS A 144 15.30 -6.03 8.38
C LYS A 144 14.15 -7.01 8.35
N VAL A 145 14.08 -7.78 7.27
CA VAL A 145 13.12 -8.88 7.18
C VAL A 145 13.51 -9.90 8.23
N ASN A 146 12.57 -10.17 9.11
CA ASN A 146 12.67 -11.21 10.11
C ASN A 146 11.33 -11.89 10.21
N MET A 147 11.23 -13.11 9.68
CA MET A 147 10.00 -13.87 9.66
C MET A 147 9.71 -14.43 11.05
N HIS A 148 8.92 -13.68 11.82
CA HIS A 148 8.54 -14.04 13.19
C HIS A 148 7.06 -13.71 13.46
N GLY A 149 6.47 -14.40 14.43
CA GLY A 149 5.09 -14.13 14.86
C GLY A 149 4.04 -14.89 14.05
N PHE A 150 2.81 -14.39 14.06
CA PHE A 150 1.65 -15.05 13.46
C PHE A 150 1.27 -14.40 12.13
N THR A 151 0.87 -15.21 11.16
CA THR A 151 0.32 -14.75 9.88
C THR A 151 -1.11 -14.21 10.01
N HIS A 152 -1.71 -14.31 11.20
CA HIS A 152 -2.99 -13.72 11.56
C HIS A 152 -2.95 -13.27 13.02
N ASP A 153 -3.02 -11.95 13.24
CA ASP A 153 -3.01 -11.31 14.56
C ASP A 153 -4.35 -10.57 14.79
N PRO A 154 -5.24 -11.04 15.68
CA PRO A 154 -6.53 -10.38 15.89
C PRO A 154 -6.43 -8.91 16.35
N GLU A 155 -5.27 -8.47 16.84
CA GLU A 155 -5.00 -7.09 17.26
C GLU A 155 -4.10 -6.32 16.28
N ILE A 156 -3.99 -6.73 14.99
CA ILE A 156 -3.05 -6.15 14.03
C ILE A 156 -3.07 -4.62 13.92
N GLU A 157 -4.23 -3.98 14.08
CA GLU A 157 -4.36 -2.51 14.09
C GLU A 157 -3.57 -1.87 15.24
N LYS A 158 -3.65 -2.48 16.42
CA LYS A 158 -2.94 -2.05 17.63
C LYS A 158 -1.46 -2.44 17.55
N THR A 159 -1.15 -3.60 16.97
CA THR A 159 0.23 -4.06 16.78
C THR A 159 1.01 -3.16 15.82
N LEU A 160 0.37 -2.73 14.73
CA LEU A 160 0.97 -1.77 13.78
C LEU A 160 0.81 -0.31 14.23
N ASP A 161 -0.03 -0.04 15.23
CA ASP A 161 -0.25 1.27 15.87
C ASP A 161 -0.44 2.38 14.83
N TYR A 162 -1.44 2.18 13.96
CA TYR A 162 -1.77 3.12 12.89
C TYR A 162 -2.47 4.38 13.42
N ASP A 163 -2.03 5.55 12.94
CA ASP A 163 -2.85 6.75 12.92
C ASP A 163 -3.64 6.81 11.61
N GLY A 164 -4.90 7.25 11.71
CA GLY A 164 -5.79 7.46 10.56
C GLY A 164 -5.63 8.86 10.01
N TYR A 165 -5.41 8.95 8.70
CA TYR A 165 -5.36 10.19 7.92
C TYR A 165 -6.50 10.19 6.89
N ASP A 166 -6.75 11.32 6.25
CA ASP A 166 -7.77 11.41 5.19
C ASP A 166 -7.37 10.57 3.97
N GLY A 167 -7.84 9.32 3.93
CA GLY A 167 -7.66 8.37 2.84
C GLY A 167 -6.58 7.30 3.06
N PHE A 168 -5.80 7.32 4.14
CA PHE A 168 -4.80 6.28 4.42
C PHE A 168 -4.46 6.15 5.89
N TYR A 169 -3.70 5.11 6.22
CA TYR A 169 -3.20 4.85 7.56
C TYR A 169 -1.67 4.84 7.58
N LYS A 170 -1.05 5.34 8.65
CA LYS A 170 0.42 5.33 8.83
C LYS A 170 0.79 4.86 10.24
N PRO A 171 1.75 3.94 10.43
CA PRO A 171 2.22 3.59 11.77
C PRO A 171 2.84 4.80 12.46
N LYS A 172 2.59 4.98 13.76
CA LYS A 172 3.20 6.08 14.54
C LYS A 172 4.72 6.09 14.50
N SER A 173 5.34 4.92 14.36
CA SER A 173 6.79 4.81 14.27
C SER A 173 7.38 5.22 12.91
N MET A 174 6.56 5.42 11.88
CA MET A 174 7.03 5.84 10.55
C MET A 174 7.11 7.37 10.44
N PRO A 175 8.07 7.91 9.67
CA PRO A 175 8.19 9.35 9.42
C PRO A 175 6.89 9.92 8.86
N GLU A 176 6.56 11.16 9.21
CA GLU A 176 5.39 11.85 8.67
C GLU A 176 5.45 11.97 7.15
N ILE A 177 4.29 11.85 6.50
CA ILE A 177 4.17 11.99 5.04
C ILE A 177 3.60 13.37 4.76
N ASN A 178 4.43 14.28 4.27
CA ASN A 178 4.05 15.65 3.99
C ASN A 178 3.39 15.75 2.60
N LEU A 179 2.06 15.74 2.59
CA LEU A 179 1.27 15.95 1.37
C LEU A 179 1.15 17.45 1.04
N LYS A 180 1.04 17.77 -0.26
CA LYS A 180 0.74 19.14 -0.72
C LYS A 180 -0.62 19.58 -0.21
N GLU A 181 -0.80 20.90 -0.06
CA GLU A 181 -2.00 21.49 0.53
C GLU A 181 -3.30 21.09 -0.18
N ASP A 182 -3.26 20.97 -1.51
CA ASP A 182 -4.36 20.53 -2.37
C ASP A 182 -4.58 19.01 -2.36
N GLU A 183 -3.61 18.24 -1.86
CA GLU A 183 -3.63 16.77 -1.75
C GLU A 183 -3.87 16.28 -0.31
N LYS A 184 -3.96 17.18 0.69
CA LYS A 184 -4.19 16.83 2.12
C LYS A 184 -5.50 16.07 2.36
N HIS A 185 -6.48 16.21 1.46
CA HIS A 185 -7.77 15.52 1.53
C HIS A 185 -7.89 14.44 0.46
N VAL A 186 -7.08 13.39 0.56
CA VAL A 186 -6.93 12.37 -0.51
C VAL A 186 -8.27 11.72 -0.86
N ALA A 187 -9.19 11.53 0.11
CA ALA A 187 -10.52 11.00 -0.17
C ALA A 187 -11.40 11.97 -0.99
N LYS A 188 -11.22 13.29 -0.84
CA LYS A 188 -12.02 14.31 -1.54
C LYS A 188 -11.50 14.63 -2.93
N VAL A 189 -10.20 14.41 -3.20
CA VAL A 189 -9.60 14.64 -4.52
C VAL A 189 -10.21 13.70 -5.58
N LEU A 190 -10.67 12.52 -5.16
CA LEU A 190 -11.11 11.43 -6.04
C LEU A 190 -12.64 11.27 -6.15
N CYS A 191 -13.41 12.06 -5.41
CA CYS A 191 -14.89 12.06 -5.45
C CYS A 191 -15.46 13.28 -6.19
N ARG A 192 -14.70 13.90 -7.11
CA ARG A 192 -15.14 15.02 -7.95
C ARG A 192 -15.56 14.56 -9.34
#